data_AF-A0A060DLW4-F1
#
_entry.id   AF-A0A060DLW4-F1
#
_cell.length_a   1.000
_cell.length_b   1.000
_cell.length_c   1.000
_cell.angle_alpha   90.00
_cell.angle_beta   90.00
_cell.angle_gamma   90.00
#
_symmetry.space_group_name_H-M   'P 1'
#
loop_
_entity.id
_entity.type
_entity.pdbx_description
1 polymer ?
#
loop_
_entity_poly.entity_id
_entity_poly.type
_entity_poly.pdbx_seq_one_letter_code
_entity_poly.pdbx_strand_id
1 'polypeptide(L)'
;MLPLNTPSPSSTWAPYPFLIATIVGPMAVDFGAARGPFGLHGEKGGWNLTHLPTGALIGVAPNIEAAMDAADGIEGIWDWSTFGRPDAATWDVIVETLRSYGVTRPTDRPAWKPVLATAA
;
A
#
# COMPACT_ATOMS: atom_id res chain seq x y z
N MET A 1 2.92 -21.22 6.03
CA MET A 1 2.19 -19.95 5.89
C MET A 1 2.74 -19.27 4.65
N LEU A 2 1.86 -18.85 3.72
CA LEU A 2 2.27 -18.07 2.56
C LEU A 2 2.96 -16.78 3.04
N PRO A 3 4.01 -16.32 2.33
CA PRO A 3 4.82 -15.23 2.81
C PRO A 3 4.00 -13.95 2.88
N LEU A 4 4.26 -13.18 3.94
CA LEU A 4 4.27 -11.73 3.91
C LEU A 4 4.65 -11.26 2.51
N ASN A 5 3.83 -10.42 1.87
CA ASN A 5 4.14 -9.75 0.60
C ASN A 5 3.73 -10.40 -0.73
N THR A 6 2.70 -11.23 -0.77
CA THR A 6 2.06 -11.59 -2.06
C THR A 6 1.02 -10.54 -2.47
N PRO A 7 1.07 -10.04 -3.73
CA PRO A 7 -0.04 -9.32 -4.33
C PRO A 7 -1.35 -10.10 -4.18
N SER A 8 -2.46 -9.39 -4.10
CA SER A 8 -3.78 -9.99 -4.27
C SER A 8 -3.84 -10.67 -5.64
N PRO A 9 -4.34 -11.91 -5.73
CA PRO A 9 -4.55 -12.58 -7.01
C PRO A 9 -5.70 -11.94 -7.81
N SER A 10 -6.46 -11.04 -7.18
CA SER A 10 -7.59 -10.36 -7.80
C SER A 10 -7.16 -9.12 -8.57
N SER A 11 -7.68 -8.97 -9.79
CA SER A 11 -7.63 -7.74 -10.57
C SER A 11 -8.75 -6.76 -10.23
N THR A 12 -9.64 -7.12 -9.29
CA THR A 12 -10.67 -6.24 -8.73
C THR A 12 -10.55 -6.15 -7.22
N TRP A 13 -11.09 -5.09 -6.62
CA TRP A 13 -11.13 -4.94 -5.17
C TRP A 13 -12.02 -6.01 -4.54
N ALA A 14 -11.41 -6.87 -3.72
CA ALA A 14 -12.11 -7.93 -3.01
C ALA A 14 -11.60 -8.01 -1.56
N PRO A 15 -12.45 -8.48 -0.62
CA PRO A 15 -11.98 -8.82 0.72
C PRO A 15 -10.82 -9.81 0.63
N TYR A 16 -9.70 -9.48 1.26
CA TYR A 16 -8.50 -10.29 1.21
C TYR A 16 -7.72 -10.12 2.51
N PRO A 17 -7.40 -11.20 3.24
CA PRO A 17 -6.54 -11.10 4.40
C PRO A 17 -5.11 -10.83 3.93
N PHE A 18 -4.49 -9.77 4.45
CA PHE A 18 -3.09 -9.45 4.17
C PHE A 18 -2.36 -8.97 5.42
N LEU A 19 -1.04 -8.89 5.33
CA LEU A 19 -0.18 -8.42 6.41
C LEU A 19 0.38 -7.05 6.05
N ILE A 20 0.39 -6.14 7.00
CA ILE A 20 1.01 -4.81 6.86
C ILE A 20 2.27 -4.73 7.71
N ALA A 21 3.29 -4.01 7.24
CA ALA A 21 4.52 -3.83 7.99
C ALA A 21 4.34 -2.74 9.04
N THR A 22 4.52 -3.06 10.32
CA THR A 22 4.47 -2.08 11.42
C THR A 22 5.78 -2.04 12.20
N ILE A 23 5.90 -1.10 13.14
CA ILE A 23 7.07 -0.97 14.02
C ILE A 23 7.25 -2.19 14.95
N VAL A 24 6.17 -2.89 15.29
CA VAL A 24 6.19 -4.08 16.17
C VAL A 24 6.27 -5.40 15.39
N GLY A 25 6.40 -5.32 14.07
CA GLY A 25 6.39 -6.47 13.17
C GLY A 25 5.13 -6.51 12.29
N PRO A 26 4.97 -7.54 11.47
CA PRO A 26 3.81 -7.62 10.60
C PRO A 26 2.51 -7.86 11.37
N MET A 27 1.45 -7.15 10.98
CA MET A 27 0.12 -7.27 11.58
C MET A 27 -0.91 -7.71 10.53
N ALA A 28 -1.81 -8.61 10.92
CA ALA A 28 -2.89 -9.09 10.07
C ALA A 28 -3.98 -8.03 9.92
N VAL A 29 -4.43 -7.85 8.69
CA VAL A 29 -5.62 -7.08 8.34
C VAL A 29 -6.73 -8.06 8.02
N ASP A 30 -7.71 -8.13 8.90
CA ASP A 30 -8.88 -9.00 8.75
C ASP A 30 -10.09 -8.27 8.15
N PHE A 31 -10.01 -6.94 8.04
CA PHE A 31 -11.07 -6.09 7.48
C PHE A 31 -10.48 -5.07 6.49
N GLY A 32 -10.73 -5.28 5.20
CA GLY A 32 -10.15 -4.49 4.13
C GLY A 32 -10.47 -5.05 2.73
N ALA A 33 -9.86 -4.45 1.72
CA ALA A 33 -9.92 -4.91 0.34
C ALA A 33 -8.53 -4.90 -0.28
N ALA A 34 -8.27 -5.79 -1.23
CA ALA A 34 -7.01 -5.81 -1.97
C ALA A 34 -7.22 -6.04 -3.46
N ARG A 35 -6.32 -5.47 -4.26
CA ARG A 35 -6.27 -5.62 -5.72
C ARG A 35 -4.83 -5.55 -6.18
N GLY A 36 -4.36 -6.59 -6.87
CA GLY A 36 -2.97 -6.68 -7.33
C GLY A 36 -1.98 -6.27 -6.22
N PRO A 37 -1.14 -5.25 -6.42
CA PRO A 37 -0.13 -4.85 -5.44
C PRO A 37 -0.65 -3.97 -4.30
N PHE A 38 -1.95 -3.66 -4.25
CA PHE A 38 -2.52 -2.71 -3.31
C PHE A 38 -3.41 -3.39 -2.27
N GLY A 39 -3.31 -2.92 -1.03
CA GLY A 39 -4.19 -3.28 0.09
C GLY A 39 -4.80 -2.03 0.72
N LEU A 40 -6.07 -2.12 1.09
CA LEU A 40 -6.86 -1.07 1.73
C LEU A 40 -7.38 -1.58 3.07
N HIS A 41 -7.21 -0.80 4.12
CA HIS A 41 -7.75 -1.13 5.44
C HIS A 41 -8.11 0.11 6.24
N GLY A 42 -9.15 0.01 7.07
CA GLY A 42 -9.61 1.10 7.90
C GLY A 42 -8.91 1.11 9.27
N GLU A 43 -8.41 2.26 9.68
CA GLU A 43 -7.90 2.51 11.03
C GLU A 43 -8.47 3.82 11.60
N LYS A 44 -8.23 4.09 12.89
CA LYS A 44 -8.59 5.37 13.51
C LYS A 44 -7.83 6.49 12.80
N GLY A 45 -8.54 7.25 11.95
CA GLY A 45 -7.98 8.38 11.21
C GLY A 45 -8.14 8.30 9.69
N GLY A 46 -8.62 7.18 9.15
CA GLY A 46 -8.93 7.05 7.72
C GLY A 46 -8.72 5.65 7.17
N TRP A 47 -8.62 5.57 5.84
CA TRP A 47 -8.37 4.35 5.08
C TRP A 47 -6.94 4.34 4.55
N ASN A 48 -6.18 3.35 4.99
CA ASN A 48 -4.78 3.19 4.66
C ASN A 48 -4.62 2.47 3.31
N LEU A 49 -3.99 3.14 2.35
CA LEU A 49 -3.52 2.54 1.11
C LEU A 49 -2.10 2.00 1.31
N THR A 50 -1.93 0.69 1.17
CA THR A 50 -0.70 -0.03 1.46
C THR A 50 -0.19 -0.77 0.23
N HIS A 51 1.12 -0.71 0.03
CA HIS A 51 1.81 -1.50 -0.99
C HIS A 51 2.07 -2.92 -0.46
N LEU A 52 1.33 -3.92 -0.95
CA LEU A 52 1.37 -5.29 -0.45
C LEU A 52 2.74 -5.96 -0.56
N PRO A 53 3.50 -5.85 -1.68
CA PRO A 53 4.85 -6.42 -1.78
C PRO A 53 5.84 -5.94 -0.70
N THR A 54 5.59 -4.83 -0.02
CA THR A 54 6.54 -4.31 0.99
C THR A 54 5.89 -3.98 2.33
N GLY A 55 4.56 -4.08 2.43
CA GLY A 55 3.77 -3.60 3.55
C GLY A 55 3.86 -2.09 3.79
N ALA A 56 4.38 -1.31 2.84
CA ALA A 56 4.61 0.12 3.00
C ALA A 56 3.31 0.93 2.89
N LEU A 57 3.05 1.80 3.87
CA LEU A 57 1.91 2.73 3.82
C LEU A 57 2.16 3.80 2.75
N ILE A 58 1.39 3.77 1.67
CA ILE A 58 1.44 4.74 0.57
C ILE A 58 0.76 6.05 1.01
N GLY A 59 -0.42 5.95 1.62
CA GLY A 59 -1.21 7.12 2.03
C GLY A 59 -2.45 6.76 2.86
N VAL A 60 -3.10 7.79 3.40
CA VAL A 60 -4.31 7.72 4.22
C VAL A 60 -5.41 8.56 3.55
N ALA A 61 -6.48 7.89 3.15
CA ALA A 61 -7.66 8.45 2.50
C ALA A 61 -8.79 8.72 3.52
N PRO A 62 -9.72 9.63 3.23
CA PRO A 62 -10.87 9.90 4.11
C PRO A 62 -11.88 8.74 4.15
N ASN A 63 -11.98 7.95 3.07
CA ASN A 63 -12.90 6.81 2.93
C ASN A 63 -12.28 5.75 2.00
N ILE A 64 -12.93 4.59 1.88
CA ILE A 64 -12.42 3.47 1.08
C ILE A 64 -12.44 3.80 -0.42
N GLU A 65 -13.47 4.51 -0.89
CA GLU A 65 -13.64 4.88 -2.30
C GLU A 65 -12.49 5.77 -2.78
N ALA A 66 -12.13 6.80 -2.01
CA ALA A 66 -10.99 7.65 -2.30
C ALA A 66 -9.66 6.87 -2.30
N ALA A 67 -9.53 5.84 -1.47
CA ALA A 67 -8.34 5.00 -1.45
C ALA A 67 -8.27 4.09 -2.70
N MET A 68 -9.42 3.56 -3.15
CA MET A 68 -9.55 2.78 -4.39
C MET A 68 -9.23 3.65 -5.61
N ASP A 69 -9.85 4.83 -5.71
CA ASP A 69 -9.64 5.77 -6.82
C ASP A 69 -8.18 6.25 -6.87
N ALA A 70 -7.56 6.49 -5.72
CA ALA A 70 -6.15 6.87 -5.65
C ALA A 70 -5.21 5.75 -6.10
N ALA A 71 -5.49 4.50 -5.74
CA ALA A 71 -4.74 3.36 -6.21
C ALA A 71 -4.85 3.19 -7.74
N ASP A 72 -6.04 3.39 -8.30
CA ASP A 72 -6.28 3.40 -9.76
C ASP A 72 -5.47 4.50 -10.45
N GLY A 73 -5.46 5.70 -9.85
CA GLY A 73 -4.71 6.84 -10.37
C GLY A 73 -3.20 6.64 -10.41
N ILE A 74 -2.63 5.91 -9.45
CA ILE A 74 -1.17 5.71 -9.35
C ILE A 74 -0.68 4.43 -10.02
N GLU A 75 -1.55 3.47 -10.33
CA GLU A 75 -1.19 2.16 -10.89
C GLU A 75 -0.35 2.26 -12.17
N GLY A 76 -0.64 3.23 -13.04
CA GLY A 76 0.08 3.45 -14.30
C GLY A 76 1.38 4.27 -14.18
N ILE A 77 1.71 4.80 -13.00
CA ILE A 77 2.85 5.72 -12.83
C ILE A 77 4.15 4.95 -12.56
N TRP A 78 4.07 3.78 -11.93
CA TRP A 78 5.23 2.97 -11.54
C TRP A 78 4.89 1.49 -11.57
N ASP A 79 5.91 0.63 -11.66
CA ASP A 79 5.74 -0.81 -11.52
C ASP A 79 5.61 -1.21 -10.04
N TRP A 80 4.37 -1.20 -9.56
CA TRP A 80 3.97 -1.59 -8.21
C TRP A 80 4.07 -3.11 -7.96
N SER A 81 4.43 -3.93 -8.94
CA SER A 81 4.68 -5.36 -8.66
C SER A 81 6.04 -5.61 -8.00
N THR A 82 6.92 -4.60 -7.99
CA THR A 82 8.30 -4.74 -7.51
C THR A 82 8.43 -4.46 -6.01
N PHE A 83 9.43 -5.09 -5.38
CA PHE A 83 9.81 -4.81 -3.98
C PHE A 83 10.62 -3.51 -3.82
N GLY A 84 10.74 -2.72 -4.89
CA GLY A 84 11.57 -1.53 -4.96
C GLY A 84 10.86 -0.28 -4.44
N ARG A 85 11.49 0.87 -4.63
CA ARG A 85 10.86 2.19 -4.43
C ARG A 85 10.97 3.00 -5.71
N PRO A 86 9.98 3.83 -6.05
CA PRO A 86 10.13 4.83 -7.10
C PRO A 86 11.33 5.74 -6.84
N ASP A 87 11.94 6.27 -7.90
CA ASP A 87 12.87 7.38 -7.76
C ASP A 87 12.15 8.66 -7.26
N ALA A 88 12.92 9.69 -6.92
CA ALA A 88 12.35 10.90 -6.33
C ALA A 88 11.34 11.60 -7.25
N ALA A 89 11.64 11.70 -8.55
CA ALA A 89 10.78 12.37 -9.51
C ALA A 89 9.46 11.61 -9.72
N THR A 90 9.53 10.30 -9.89
CA THR A 90 8.36 9.41 -10.00
C THR A 90 7.53 9.46 -8.73
N TRP A 91 8.19 9.48 -7.57
CA TRP A 91 7.51 9.59 -6.28
C TRP A 91 6.75 10.91 -6.12
N ASP A 92 7.30 12.03 -6.58
CA ASP A 92 6.61 13.33 -6.50
C ASP A 92 5.33 13.33 -7.36
N VAL A 93 5.36 12.71 -8.55
CA VAL A 93 4.16 12.54 -9.38
C VAL A 93 3.12 11.69 -8.65
N ILE A 94 3.53 10.58 -8.03
CA ILE A 94 2.63 9.75 -7.21
C ILE A 94 1.98 10.58 -6.10
N VAL A 95 2.75 11.40 -5.39
CA VAL A 95 2.23 12.24 -4.29
C VAL A 95 1.19 13.25 -4.78
N GLU A 96 1.45 13.92 -5.90
CA GLU A 96 0.49 14.87 -6.47
C GLU A 96 -0.80 14.17 -6.93
N THR A 97 -0.68 12.98 -7.54
CA THR A 97 -1.84 12.16 -7.89
C THR A 97 -2.63 11.76 -6.63
N LEU A 98 -1.98 11.26 -5.58
CA LEU A 98 -2.66 10.90 -4.32
C LEU A 98 -3.44 12.09 -3.73
N ARG A 99 -2.84 13.29 -3.77
CA ARG A 99 -3.46 14.52 -3.25
C ARG A 99 -4.73 14.91 -4.00
N SER A 100 -4.81 14.67 -5.30
CA SER A 100 -6.02 15.00 -6.08
C SER A 100 -7.24 14.19 -5.64
N TYR A 101 -7.03 13.02 -5.04
CA TYR A 101 -8.04 12.17 -4.42
C TYR A 101 -8.23 12.42 -2.91
N GLY A 102 -7.59 13.45 -2.35
CA GLY A 102 -7.64 13.75 -0.92
C GLY A 102 -6.85 12.76 -0.05
N VAL A 103 -6.00 11.92 -0.65
CA VAL A 103 -5.13 11.00 0.08
C VAL A 103 -3.93 11.77 0.62
N THR A 104 -3.79 11.75 1.94
CA THR A 104 -2.67 12.37 2.64
C THR A 104 -1.54 11.35 2.82
N ARG A 105 -0.30 11.81 2.78
CA ARG A 105 0.84 10.95 3.06
C ARG A 105 1.02 10.85 4.58
N PRO A 106 1.42 9.69 5.16
CA PRO A 106 2.12 9.72 6.43
C PRO A 106 3.33 10.65 6.33
N THR A 107 3.52 11.51 7.32
CA THR A 107 4.53 12.57 7.36
C THR A 107 5.97 12.08 7.17
N ASP A 108 6.21 10.79 7.39
CA ASP A 108 7.47 10.11 7.10
C ASP A 108 7.34 9.33 5.80
N ARG A 109 8.40 9.35 4.97
CA ARG A 109 8.44 8.48 3.79
C ARG A 109 8.11 7.05 4.22
N PRO A 110 7.29 6.30 3.46
CA PRO A 110 6.92 4.95 3.86
C PRO A 110 8.21 4.21 4.22
N ALA A 111 8.24 3.58 5.38
CA ALA A 111 9.34 2.69 5.70
C ALA A 111 9.13 1.44 4.82
N TRP A 112 9.62 1.50 3.57
CA TRP A 112 9.84 0.34 2.72
C TRP A 112 10.92 -0.47 3.42
N LYS A 113 10.54 -1.26 4.43
CA LYS A 113 11.47 -2.22 5.00
C LYS A 113 11.62 -3.30 3.92
N PRO A 114 12.78 -3.43 3.26
CA PRO A 114 13.03 -4.66 2.53
C PRO A 114 12.77 -5.79 3.52
N VAL A 115 11.98 -6.78 3.08
CA VAL A 115 11.94 -8.07 3.77
C VAL A 115 13.38 -8.41 4.03
N LEU A 116 13.73 -8.57 5.31
CA LEU A 116 15.03 -9.04 5.73
C LEU A 116 15.46 -10.09 4.71
N ALA A 117 16.52 -9.79 3.96
CA ALA A 117 17.26 -10.83 3.25
C ALA A 117 17.42 -11.92 4.28
N THR A 118 16.81 -13.08 4.01
CA THR A 118 16.84 -14.23 4.88
C THR A 118 18.29 -14.42 5.30
N ALA A 119 18.61 -14.06 6.53
CA ALA A 119 19.96 -14.17 7.04
C ALA A 119 20.18 -15.64 7.37
N ALA A 120 21.11 -16.23 6.61
CA ALA A 120 21.76 -17.54 6.79
C ALA A 120 20.89 -18.79 6.58
#